data_AF-A0A3N0I1X5-F1
#
_entry.id   AF-A0A3N0I1X5-F1
#
_cell.length_a   1.000
_cell.length_b   1.000
_cell.length_c   1.000
_cell.angle_alpha   90.00
_cell.angle_beta   90.00
_cell.angle_gamma   90.00
#
_symmetry.space_group_name_H-M   'P 1'
#
loop_
_entity.id
_entity.type
_entity.pdbx_description
1 polymer ?
#
loop_
_entity_poly.entity_id
_entity_poly.type
_entity_poly.pdbx_seq_one_letter_code
_entity_poly.pdbx_strand_id
1 'polypeptide(L)'
;MMSENSNFDVNVERIYDNLELLEKGHVYELQKTPGIPKCATLASRIRDDVDVIVKALDEKEDMEATDEEQFNLLAKLLGGLYAEFSLLAKKQPDALTNAFKTSRVNRVLSPLKQIMASEDSTQYLDLLQEADDGQANGKGRSTYSDAVIIMSQYKTACDEFRLKYFNKGWDMLWQR
;
A
#
# COMPACT_ATOMS: atom_id res chain seq x y z
N MET A 1 -13.68 1.79 3.38
CA MET A 1 -12.94 0.93 4.34
C MET A 1 -13.37 1.24 5.78
N MET A 2 -14.66 1.08 6.15
CA MET A 2 -15.15 1.40 7.51
C MET A 2 -15.76 0.19 8.25
N SER A 3 -15.63 -1.03 7.70
CA SER A 3 -16.29 -2.23 8.24
C SER A 3 -15.38 -3.17 9.05
N GLU A 4 -14.06 -3.07 8.89
CA GLU A 4 -13.12 -4.00 9.55
C GLU A 4 -12.77 -3.57 10.97
N ASN A 5 -12.59 -2.26 11.21
CA ASN A 5 -12.33 -1.76 12.56
C ASN A 5 -13.50 -2.02 13.52
N SER A 6 -14.74 -1.96 13.04
CA SER A 6 -15.91 -2.20 13.90
C SER A 6 -15.99 -3.63 14.42
N ASN A 7 -15.40 -4.61 13.73
CA ASN A 7 -15.43 -6.01 14.18
C ASN A 7 -14.31 -6.30 15.19
N PHE A 8 -13.16 -5.63 15.05
CA PHE A 8 -12.05 -5.71 16.00
C PHE A 8 -12.44 -5.13 17.36
N ASP A 9 -12.97 -3.90 17.38
CA ASP A 9 -13.34 -3.20 18.61
C ASP A 9 -14.42 -3.97 19.39
N VAL A 10 -15.41 -4.53 18.69
CA VAL A 10 -16.47 -5.36 19.30
C VAL A 10 -15.91 -6.62 19.96
N ASN A 11 -14.94 -7.31 19.34
CA ASN A 11 -14.34 -8.50 19.94
C ASN A 11 -13.47 -8.16 21.15
N VAL A 12 -12.77 -7.03 21.10
CA VAL A 12 -11.99 -6.51 22.24
C VAL A 12 -12.92 -6.16 23.41
N GLU A 13 -14.01 -5.45 23.17
CA GLU A 13 -15.02 -5.14 24.20
C GLU A 13 -15.61 -6.41 24.81
N ARG A 14 -15.96 -7.40 23.99
CA ARG A 14 -16.47 -8.70 24.47
C ARG A 14 -15.46 -9.44 25.34
N ILE A 15 -14.16 -9.37 25.03
CA ILE A 15 -13.12 -9.95 25.89
C ILE A 15 -13.09 -9.23 27.24
N TYR A 16 -13.09 -7.89 27.24
CA TYR A 16 -13.10 -7.11 28.48
C TYR A 16 -14.32 -7.40 29.34
N ASP A 17 -15.52 -7.50 28.75
CA ASP A 17 -16.73 -7.87 29.47
C ASP A 17 -16.60 -9.24 30.14
N ASN A 18 -16.10 -10.25 29.41
CA ASN A 18 -15.90 -11.59 29.97
C ASN A 18 -14.84 -11.59 31.10
N LEU A 19 -13.78 -10.78 30.97
CA LEU A 19 -12.76 -10.61 32.02
C LEU A 19 -13.34 -9.91 33.27
N GLU A 20 -14.18 -8.89 33.09
CA GLU A 20 -14.83 -8.19 34.20
C GLU A 20 -15.74 -9.13 35.02
N LEU A 21 -16.45 -10.05 34.34
CA LEU A 21 -17.23 -11.09 35.01
C LEU A 21 -16.34 -12.02 35.85
N LEU A 22 -15.16 -12.37 35.36
CA LEU A 22 -14.19 -13.20 36.09
C LEU A 22 -13.63 -12.46 37.31
N GLU A 23 -13.24 -11.19 37.15
CA GLU A 23 -12.72 -10.35 38.24
C GLU A 23 -13.74 -10.17 39.37
N LYS A 24 -15.02 -9.99 39.02
CA LYS A 24 -16.12 -9.89 39.99
C LYS A 24 -16.51 -11.23 40.62
N GLY A 25 -15.90 -12.33 40.20
CA GLY A 25 -16.28 -13.68 40.61
C GLY A 25 -17.71 -14.06 40.18
N HIS A 26 -18.24 -13.39 39.15
CA HIS A 26 -19.58 -13.64 38.59
C HIS A 26 -19.54 -14.84 37.65
N VAL A 27 -19.20 -16.00 38.23
CA VAL A 27 -19.13 -17.29 37.55
C VAL A 27 -19.94 -18.32 38.31
N TYR A 28 -20.54 -19.26 37.59
CA TYR A 28 -21.46 -20.25 38.16
C TYR A 28 -20.82 -21.07 39.29
N GLU A 29 -19.52 -21.31 39.20
CA GLU A 29 -18.74 -22.04 40.19
C GLU A 29 -18.70 -21.34 41.56
N LEU A 30 -18.75 -20.01 41.59
CA LEU A 30 -18.77 -19.18 42.80
C LEU A 30 -20.19 -18.75 43.16
N GLN A 31 -21.02 -18.44 42.16
CA GLN A 31 -22.39 -17.99 42.29
C GLN A 31 -23.30 -18.96 41.54
N LYS A 32 -23.79 -20.01 42.23
CA LYS A 32 -24.61 -21.09 41.66
C LYS A 32 -26.05 -20.66 41.34
N THR A 33 -26.22 -19.52 40.69
CA THR A 33 -27.52 -19.00 40.25
C THR A 33 -27.70 -19.21 38.75
N PRO A 34 -28.92 -19.56 38.29
CA PRO A 34 -29.22 -19.68 36.86
C PRO A 34 -28.90 -18.41 36.09
N GLY A 35 -28.37 -18.54 34.87
CA GLY A 35 -28.02 -17.42 33.99
C GLY A 35 -26.56 -16.94 34.10
N ILE A 36 -25.83 -17.34 35.15
CA ILE A 36 -24.41 -17.03 35.28
C ILE A 36 -23.58 -18.01 34.44
N PRO A 37 -22.63 -17.53 33.61
CA PRO A 37 -21.78 -18.40 32.81
C PRO A 37 -20.80 -19.18 33.69
N LYS A 38 -20.42 -20.38 33.23
CA LYS A 38 -19.33 -21.14 33.82
C LYS A 38 -17.99 -20.52 33.46
N CYS A 39 -16.99 -20.69 34.30
CA CYS A 39 -15.61 -20.29 34.00
C CYS A 39 -15.11 -20.91 32.67
N ALA A 40 -15.42 -22.20 32.43
CA ALA A 40 -15.10 -22.86 31.17
C ALA A 40 -15.77 -22.20 29.94
N THR A 41 -16.99 -21.68 30.10
CA THR A 41 -17.71 -20.97 29.02
C THR A 41 -17.07 -19.63 28.72
N LEU A 42 -16.72 -18.85 29.76
CA LEU A 42 -16.01 -17.58 29.59
C LEU A 42 -14.64 -17.78 28.92
N ALA A 43 -13.89 -18.79 29.36
CA ALA A 43 -12.59 -19.13 28.76
C ALA A 43 -12.71 -19.52 27.28
N SER A 44 -13.76 -20.27 26.89
CA SER A 44 -14.01 -20.58 25.48
C SER A 44 -14.29 -19.32 24.68
N ARG A 45 -15.18 -18.44 25.17
CA ARG A 45 -15.54 -17.19 24.48
C ARG A 45 -14.33 -16.28 24.28
N ILE A 46 -13.52 -16.12 25.32
CA ILE A 46 -12.29 -15.31 25.24
C ILE A 46 -11.36 -15.91 24.19
N ARG A 47 -11.18 -17.24 24.15
CA ARG A 47 -10.35 -17.89 23.13
C ARG A 47 -10.90 -17.63 21.72
N ASP A 48 -12.20 -17.83 21.51
CA ASP A 48 -12.83 -17.64 20.21
C ASP A 48 -12.68 -16.18 19.73
N ASP A 49 -12.89 -15.20 20.62
CA ASP A 49 -12.75 -13.77 20.29
C ASP A 49 -11.29 -13.39 20.03
N VAL A 50 -10.31 -13.97 20.76
CA VAL A 50 -8.88 -13.80 20.50
C VAL A 50 -8.47 -14.42 19.17
N ASP A 51 -8.95 -15.63 18.84
CA ASP A 51 -8.63 -16.30 17.57
C ASP A 51 -9.12 -15.48 16.36
N VAL A 52 -10.28 -14.85 16.47
CA VAL A 52 -10.79 -13.94 15.43
C VAL A 52 -9.91 -12.70 15.30
N ILE A 53 -9.47 -12.11 16.42
CA ILE A 53 -8.56 -10.96 16.42
C ILE A 53 -7.22 -11.32 15.77
N VAL A 54 -6.62 -12.44 16.17
CA VAL A 54 -5.33 -12.90 15.61
C VAL A 54 -5.46 -13.10 14.11
N LYS A 55 -6.50 -13.80 13.65
CA LYS A 55 -6.73 -14.01 12.22
C LYS A 55 -6.86 -12.69 11.44
N ALA A 56 -7.57 -11.71 11.99
CA ALA A 56 -7.71 -10.41 11.35
C ALA A 56 -6.40 -9.60 11.31
N LEU A 57 -5.51 -9.81 12.28
CA LEU A 57 -4.18 -9.20 12.28
C LEU A 57 -3.26 -9.88 11.26
N ASP A 58 -3.27 -11.21 11.18
CA ASP A 58 -2.51 -11.96 10.18
C ASP A 58 -2.94 -11.57 8.76
N GLU A 59 -4.25 -11.46 8.50
CA GLU A 59 -4.77 -11.02 7.19
C GLU A 59 -4.35 -9.59 6.83
N LYS A 60 -4.24 -8.68 7.82
CA LYS A 60 -3.73 -7.32 7.59
C LYS A 60 -2.23 -7.33 7.30
N GLU A 61 -1.44 -8.11 8.03
CA GLU A 61 -0.01 -8.26 7.80
C GLU A 61 0.27 -8.83 6.40
N ASP A 62 -0.50 -9.84 5.97
CA ASP A 62 -0.39 -10.43 4.63
C ASP A 62 -0.76 -9.43 3.52
N MET A 63 -1.80 -8.59 3.73
CA MET A 63 -2.15 -7.52 2.79
C MET A 63 -1.03 -6.47 2.70
N GLU A 64 -0.49 -6.00 3.83
CA GLU A 64 0.61 -5.04 3.86
C GLU A 64 1.88 -5.60 3.19
N ALA A 65 2.19 -6.89 3.39
CA ALA A 65 3.30 -7.58 2.73
C ALA A 65 3.09 -7.66 1.20
N THR A 66 1.87 -7.96 0.76
CA THR A 66 1.50 -8.01 -0.67
C THR A 66 1.65 -6.63 -1.32
N ASP A 67 1.21 -5.57 -0.63
CA ASP A 67 1.34 -4.19 -1.07
C ASP A 67 2.83 -3.77 -1.14
N GLU A 68 3.66 -4.20 -0.18
CA GLU A 68 5.11 -3.97 -0.21
C GLU A 68 5.76 -4.65 -1.44
N GLU A 69 5.43 -5.91 -1.72
CA GLU A 69 5.99 -6.65 -2.85
C GLU A 69 5.63 -6.01 -4.19
N GLN A 70 4.35 -5.65 -4.35
CA GLN A 70 3.86 -4.97 -5.55
C GLN A 70 4.54 -3.62 -5.74
N PHE A 71 4.66 -2.83 -4.66
CA PHE A 71 5.37 -1.55 -4.70
C PHE A 71 6.85 -1.74 -5.10
N ASN A 72 7.56 -2.66 -4.46
CA ASN A 72 8.97 -2.93 -4.73
C ASN A 72 9.21 -3.39 -6.17
N LEU A 73 8.32 -4.23 -6.73
CA LEU A 73 8.36 -4.65 -8.13
C LEU A 73 8.22 -3.44 -9.07
N LEU A 74 7.20 -2.61 -8.86
CA LEU A 74 6.94 -1.44 -9.71
C LEU A 74 8.07 -0.41 -9.62
N ALA A 75 8.61 -0.18 -8.42
CA ALA A 75 9.75 0.70 -8.23
C ALA A 75 11.00 0.19 -8.98
N LYS A 76 11.30 -1.11 -8.94
CA LYS A 76 12.40 -1.68 -9.74
C LYS A 76 12.18 -1.51 -11.25
N LEU A 77 10.95 -1.72 -11.73
CA LEU A 77 10.59 -1.50 -13.14
C LEU A 77 10.77 -0.04 -13.55
N LEU A 78 10.36 0.90 -12.69
CA LEU A 78 10.59 2.33 -12.88
C LEU A 78 12.10 2.64 -12.97
N GLY A 79 12.92 2.03 -12.13
CA GLY A 79 14.38 2.17 -12.17
C GLY A 79 14.98 1.73 -13.51
N GLY A 80 14.52 0.59 -14.02
CA GLY A 80 14.91 0.08 -15.34
C GLY A 80 14.52 1.02 -16.48
N LEU A 81 13.26 1.49 -16.50
CA LEU A 81 12.76 2.44 -17.50
C LEU A 81 13.52 3.78 -17.43
N TYR A 82 13.75 4.30 -16.23
CA TYR A 82 14.50 5.53 -16.01
C TYR A 82 15.92 5.42 -16.58
N ALA A 83 16.62 4.30 -16.36
CA ALA A 83 17.97 4.10 -16.88
C ALA A 83 18.01 4.12 -18.42
N GLU A 84 17.04 3.46 -19.07
CA GLU A 84 16.94 3.44 -20.54
C GLU A 84 16.60 4.83 -21.11
N PHE A 85 15.59 5.49 -20.55
CA PHE A 85 15.19 6.82 -20.98
C PHE A 85 16.25 7.87 -20.69
N SER A 86 17.00 7.75 -19.59
CA SER A 86 18.14 8.61 -19.30
C SER A 86 19.22 8.51 -20.37
N LEU A 87 19.49 7.31 -20.91
CA LEU A 87 20.43 7.12 -22.01
C LEU A 87 19.90 7.71 -23.32
N LEU A 88 18.60 7.59 -23.58
CA LEU A 88 17.96 8.19 -24.77
C LEU A 88 17.96 9.72 -24.68
N ALA A 89 17.60 10.29 -23.54
CA ALA A 89 17.58 11.72 -23.30
C ALA A 89 18.97 12.36 -23.41
N LYS A 90 20.04 11.65 -23.01
CA LYS A 90 21.41 12.12 -23.24
C LYS A 90 21.77 12.26 -24.73
N LYS A 91 21.17 11.42 -25.60
CA LYS A 91 21.44 11.43 -27.04
C LYS A 91 20.54 12.40 -27.79
N GLN A 92 19.27 12.44 -27.43
CA GLN A 92 18.23 13.21 -28.12
C GLN A 92 17.20 13.71 -27.10
N PRO A 93 17.55 14.72 -26.28
CA PRO A 93 16.69 15.16 -25.17
C PRO A 93 15.32 15.62 -25.66
N ASP A 94 15.28 16.40 -26.74
CA ASP A 94 14.06 17.01 -27.29
C ASP A 94 13.27 16.09 -28.23
N ALA A 95 13.69 14.82 -28.40
CA ALA A 95 12.95 13.89 -29.24
C ALA A 95 11.67 13.42 -28.53
N LEU A 96 10.57 13.43 -29.28
CA LEU A 96 9.25 13.04 -28.77
C LEU A 96 9.15 11.54 -28.47
N THR A 97 8.48 11.20 -27.37
CA THR A 97 8.07 9.83 -27.07
C THR A 97 7.00 9.36 -28.04
N ASN A 98 7.09 8.10 -28.48
CA ASN A 98 6.02 7.46 -29.27
C ASN A 98 4.98 6.79 -28.34
N ALA A 99 3.79 6.48 -28.87
CA ALA A 99 2.66 6.00 -28.07
C ALA A 99 3.01 4.71 -27.30
N PHE A 100 3.78 3.82 -27.93
CA PHE A 100 4.25 2.61 -27.28
C PHE A 100 5.11 2.93 -26.04
N LYS A 101 6.09 3.84 -26.16
CA LYS A 101 6.96 4.23 -25.06
C LYS A 101 6.19 4.93 -23.94
N THR A 102 5.29 5.84 -24.29
CA THR A 102 4.43 6.57 -23.34
C THR A 102 3.56 5.59 -22.55
N SER A 103 2.86 4.68 -23.24
CA SER A 103 2.01 3.66 -22.61
C SER A 103 2.80 2.73 -21.69
N ARG A 104 4.02 2.32 -22.08
CA ARG A 104 4.88 1.45 -21.25
C ARG A 104 5.31 2.13 -19.95
N VAL A 105 5.64 3.42 -19.99
CA VAL A 105 5.98 4.19 -18.79
C VAL A 105 4.74 4.40 -17.92
N ASN A 106 3.63 4.85 -18.51
CA ASN A 106 2.38 5.09 -17.76
C ASN A 106 1.81 3.82 -17.10
N ARG A 107 2.04 2.64 -17.69
CA ARG A 107 1.67 1.35 -17.08
C ARG A 107 2.40 1.06 -15.76
N VAL A 108 3.55 1.69 -15.51
CA VAL A 108 4.28 1.59 -14.24
C VAL A 108 3.95 2.78 -13.33
N LEU A 109 3.92 4.00 -13.89
CA LEU A 109 3.66 5.22 -13.12
C LEU A 109 2.25 5.28 -12.52
N SER A 110 1.23 4.81 -13.26
CA SER A 110 -0.16 4.89 -12.79
C SER A 110 -0.42 4.02 -11.55
N PRO A 111 -0.04 2.73 -11.53
CA PRO A 111 -0.14 1.92 -10.31
C PRO A 111 0.70 2.46 -9.14
N LEU A 112 1.91 2.95 -9.39
CA LEU A 112 2.73 3.58 -8.35
C LEU A 112 2.04 4.80 -7.73
N LYS A 113 1.44 5.64 -8.57
CA LYS A 113 0.67 6.81 -8.11
C LYS A 113 -0.54 6.40 -7.26
N GLN A 114 -1.19 5.30 -7.60
CA GLN A 114 -2.32 4.77 -6.83
C GLN A 114 -1.89 4.23 -5.46
N ILE A 115 -0.78 3.49 -5.40
CA ILE A 115 -0.23 2.99 -4.14
C ILE A 115 0.14 4.15 -3.20
N MET A 116 0.72 5.22 -3.76
CA MET A 116 1.12 6.41 -3.00
C MET A 116 -0.01 7.45 -2.86
N ALA A 117 -1.27 7.13 -3.16
CA ALA A 117 -2.35 8.11 -3.27
C ALA A 117 -2.65 8.88 -1.97
N SER A 118 -2.26 8.35 -0.81
CA SER A 118 -2.37 9.01 0.50
C SER A 118 -1.25 10.03 0.78
N GLU A 119 -0.21 10.10 -0.05
CA GLU A 119 0.92 11.02 0.13
C GLU A 119 0.68 12.39 -0.52
N ASP A 120 1.14 13.44 0.14
CA ASP A 120 1.09 14.81 -0.39
C ASP A 120 1.91 14.99 -1.68
N SER A 121 2.94 14.14 -1.89
CA SER A 121 3.78 14.17 -3.08
C SER A 121 3.02 13.75 -4.35
N THR A 122 1.92 13.01 -4.22
CA THR A 122 1.12 12.50 -5.36
C THR A 122 0.58 13.58 -6.28
N GLN A 123 0.38 14.80 -5.77
CA GLN A 123 -0.06 15.94 -6.60
C GLN A 123 1.00 16.37 -7.63
N TYR A 124 2.27 16.02 -7.42
CA TYR A 124 3.40 16.33 -8.31
C TYR A 124 3.82 15.15 -9.18
N LEU A 125 3.08 14.04 -9.11
CA LEU A 125 3.38 12.81 -9.84
C LEU A 125 2.58 12.76 -11.15
N ASP A 126 3.12 13.36 -12.20
CA ASP A 126 2.43 13.43 -13.50
C ASP A 126 2.63 12.19 -14.35
N LEU A 127 1.66 11.87 -15.20
CA LEU A 127 1.82 10.86 -16.23
C LEU A 127 2.41 11.49 -17.50
N LEU A 128 3.07 10.67 -18.32
CA LEU A 128 3.55 11.14 -19.62
C LEU A 128 2.36 11.46 -20.53
N GLN A 129 2.45 12.57 -21.25
CA GLN A 129 1.41 13.01 -22.17
C GLN A 129 1.45 12.15 -23.45
N GLU A 130 0.31 11.54 -23.77
CA GLU A 130 0.09 10.86 -25.04
C GLU A 130 -0.20 11.87 -26.16
N ALA A 131 0.02 11.46 -27.42
CA ALA A 131 -0.39 12.31 -28.53
C ALA A 131 -1.91 12.32 -28.60
N ASP A 132 -2.50 13.50 -28.66
CA ASP A 132 -3.91 13.62 -28.96
C ASP A 132 -4.13 13.16 -30.41
N ASP A 133 -5.00 12.16 -30.61
CA ASP A 133 -5.17 11.42 -31.87
C ASP A 133 -5.56 12.32 -33.07
N GLY A 134 -5.94 13.57 -32.81
CA GLY A 134 -6.29 14.58 -33.81
C GLY A 134 -5.14 15.50 -34.27
N GLN A 135 -3.94 15.46 -33.67
CA GLN A 135 -2.85 16.40 -33.99
C GLN A 135 -1.68 15.71 -34.69
N ALA A 136 -1.67 15.80 -36.03
CA ALA A 136 -0.66 15.21 -36.92
C ALA A 136 0.80 15.63 -36.65
N ASN A 137 1.04 16.64 -35.80
CA ASN A 137 2.37 17.19 -35.53
C ASN A 137 2.97 16.78 -34.17
N GLY A 138 2.30 15.92 -33.39
CA GLY A 138 2.83 15.48 -32.08
C GLY A 138 2.94 16.59 -31.03
N LYS A 139 2.27 17.73 -31.23
CA LYS A 139 2.14 18.80 -30.23
C LYS A 139 1.48 18.22 -28.97
N GLY A 140 2.15 18.33 -27.83
CA GLY A 140 1.68 17.78 -26.55
C GLY A 140 2.24 16.40 -26.19
N ARG A 141 3.11 15.79 -27.00
CA ARG A 141 3.81 14.56 -26.57
C ARG A 141 4.97 14.93 -25.65
N SER A 142 5.14 14.19 -24.56
CA SER A 142 6.35 14.28 -23.74
C SER A 142 7.59 13.93 -24.56
N THR A 143 8.67 14.66 -24.35
CA THR A 143 10.01 14.35 -24.86
C THR A 143 10.73 13.32 -23.98
N TYR A 144 11.89 12.83 -24.40
CA TYR A 144 12.70 11.97 -23.55
C TYR A 144 13.20 12.69 -22.30
N SER A 145 13.55 13.99 -22.38
CA SER A 145 13.92 14.78 -21.20
C SER A 145 12.74 14.95 -20.24
N ASP A 146 11.54 15.26 -20.74
CA ASP A 146 10.32 15.35 -19.92
C ASP A 146 10.05 14.03 -19.18
N ALA A 147 10.18 12.91 -19.91
CA ALA A 147 9.96 11.59 -19.34
C ALA A 147 10.95 11.26 -18.21
N VAL A 148 12.23 11.63 -18.38
CA VAL A 148 13.26 11.45 -17.34
C VAL A 148 12.98 12.30 -16.11
N ILE A 149 12.52 13.55 -16.29
CA ILE A 149 12.16 14.44 -15.17
C ILE A 149 11.00 13.85 -14.36
N ILE A 150 9.93 13.46 -15.05
CA ILE A 150 8.75 12.84 -14.41
C ILE A 150 9.16 11.57 -13.67
N MET A 151 9.90 10.67 -14.33
CA MET A 151 10.37 9.45 -13.67
C MET A 151 11.28 9.74 -12.47
N SER A 152 12.11 10.79 -12.52
CA SER A 152 12.94 11.20 -11.38
C SER A 152 12.11 11.63 -10.18
N GLN A 153 11.01 12.37 -10.40
CA GLN A 153 10.10 12.77 -9.32
C GLN A 153 9.46 11.54 -8.67
N TYR A 154 9.00 10.58 -9.48
CA TYR A 154 8.49 9.31 -8.98
C TYR A 154 9.54 8.53 -8.19
N LYS A 155 10.79 8.49 -8.64
CA LYS A 155 11.87 7.82 -7.91
C LYS A 155 12.05 8.41 -6.51
N THR A 156 12.11 9.73 -6.40
CA THR A 156 12.21 10.41 -5.11
C THR A 156 11.00 10.13 -4.22
N ALA A 157 9.79 10.19 -4.76
CA ALA A 157 8.58 9.86 -4.01
C ALA A 157 8.56 8.39 -3.54
N CYS A 158 9.02 7.46 -4.37
CA CYS A 158 9.16 6.06 -4.00
C CYS A 158 10.18 5.85 -2.87
N ASP A 159 11.30 6.57 -2.87
CA ASP A 159 12.30 6.48 -1.81
C ASP A 159 11.73 6.98 -0.46
N GLU A 160 11.01 8.11 -0.48
CA GLU A 160 10.33 8.66 0.71
C GLU A 160 9.22 7.73 1.21
N PHE A 161 8.36 7.22 0.31
CA PHE A 161 7.29 6.29 0.65
C PHE A 161 7.85 5.01 1.28
N ARG A 162 8.90 4.43 0.68
CA ARG A 162 9.53 3.21 1.21
C ARG A 162 10.17 3.41 2.57
N LEU A 163 10.81 4.55 2.79
CA LEU A 163 11.39 4.87 4.08
C LEU A 163 10.31 5.01 5.16
N LYS A 164 9.20 5.68 4.83
CA LYS A 164 8.09 5.95 5.75
C LYS A 164 7.31 4.68 6.14
N TYR A 165 6.99 3.82 5.18
CA TYR A 165 6.09 2.67 5.42
C TYR A 165 6.80 1.33 5.59
N PHE A 166 7.96 1.13 4.96
CA PHE A 166 8.66 -0.16 5.02
C PHE A 166 9.93 -0.12 5.87
N ASN A 167 10.30 1.05 6.42
CA ASN A 167 11.49 1.29 7.23
C ASN A 167 12.79 0.71 6.61
N LYS A 168 12.84 0.65 5.27
CA LYS A 168 13.95 0.10 4.49
C LYS A 168 14.68 1.24 3.79
N GLY A 169 16.00 1.32 4.02
CA GLY A 169 16.86 2.35 3.46
C GLY A 169 17.08 2.25 1.93
N TRP A 170 17.75 3.30 1.43
CA TRP A 170 17.98 3.67 0.02
C TRP A 170 18.69 2.62 -0.84
N ASP A 171 19.35 1.62 -0.24
CA ASP A 171 20.36 0.81 -0.93
C ASP A 171 19.83 -0.29 -1.88
N MET A 172 18.52 -0.56 -1.93
CA MET A 172 18.01 -1.75 -2.67
C MET A 172 16.99 -1.49 -3.79
N LEU A 173 16.44 -0.27 -3.94
CA LEU A 173 15.40 -0.04 -4.97
C LEU A 173 15.96 0.12 -6.38
N TRP A 174 17.13 0.73 -6.50
CA TRP A 174 17.66 1.19 -7.79
C TRP A 174 18.91 0.44 -8.26
N GLN A 175 19.40 -0.53 -7.48
CA GLN A 175 20.52 -1.37 -7.89
C GLN A 175 20.07 -2.30 -9.02
N ARG A 176 20.80 -2.24 -10.13
CA ARG A 176 20.70 -3.15 -11.27
C ARG A 176 21.62 -4.33 -11.07
#